data_AF-A0A537X5R6-F1
#
_entry.id   AF-A0A537X5R6-F1
#
_cell.length_a   1.000
_cell.length_b   1.000
_cell.length_c   1.000
_cell.angle_alpha   90.00
_cell.angle_beta   90.00
_cell.angle_gamma   90.00
#
_symmetry.space_group_name_H-M   'P 1'
#
loop_
_entity.id
_entity.type
_entity.pdbx_description
1 polymer ?
#
loop_
_entity_poly.entity_id
_entity_poly.type
_entity_poly.pdbx_seq_one_letter_code
_entity_poly.pdbx_strand_id
1 'polypeptide(L)'
;MMQGYRRAVAIITVTAFLGGLAEALFLITATRAGFAITNGKARVGVVFGWSLSVHGTLLFAVGLVAVRMILAGYASWRSAHVAAGVVADIRHRLSQAFLESAWEVQQGQRSGSLQELLTTYSSQASTLVGSVTQAVVTGANLVALLGTAVAVQPVGALVLVVSVTVLGLLLRPLRAFVRSRARASAAAGMDFAVSVNEISELGLELHVFHVQENARARVGRAIERARKTWATLQFATGLSTPVYTGLAYLAIVGALGVVAAAHTTSVTALGAAMLVMLRSLSYGQALQGAIIGVSGTVPAIEELQRRLE
;
A
#
# COMPACT_ATOMS: atom_id res chain seq x y z
N MET A 1 11.62 -16.16 2.69
CA MET A 1 10.40 -16.27 1.86
C MET A 1 10.48 -15.53 0.51
N MET A 2 11.00 -14.30 0.39
CA MET A 2 10.98 -13.56 -0.89
C MET A 2 12.11 -13.86 -1.90
N GLN A 3 13.10 -14.69 -1.58
CA GLN A 3 14.25 -14.93 -2.47
C GLN A 3 13.86 -15.55 -3.82
N GLY A 4 12.82 -16.40 -3.85
CA GLY A 4 12.29 -16.99 -5.10
C GLY A 4 11.55 -16.00 -6.01
N TYR A 5 11.05 -14.89 -5.46
CA TYR A 5 10.21 -13.93 -6.19
C TYR A 5 10.95 -12.66 -6.61
N ARG A 6 12.28 -12.57 -6.40
CA ARG A 6 13.08 -11.37 -6.75
C ARG A 6 12.94 -10.96 -8.21
N ARG A 7 12.94 -11.93 -9.13
CA ARG A 7 12.74 -11.67 -10.58
C ARG A 7 11.34 -11.12 -10.87
N ALA A 8 10.31 -11.67 -10.23
CA ALA A 8 8.94 -11.20 -10.40
C ALA A 8 8.76 -9.77 -9.87
N VAL A 9 9.32 -9.46 -8.69
CA VAL A 9 9.31 -8.10 -8.13
C VAL A 9 10.07 -7.12 -9.03
N ALA A 10 11.21 -7.52 -9.61
CA ALA A 10 11.94 -6.70 -10.57
C ALA A 10 11.11 -6.40 -11.83
N ILE A 11 10.43 -7.41 -12.39
CA ILE A 11 9.52 -7.23 -13.53
C ILE A 11 8.39 -6.26 -13.17
N ILE A 12 7.74 -6.44 -12.02
CA ILE A 12 6.67 -5.54 -11.54
C ILE A 12 7.19 -4.10 -11.42
N THR A 13 8.39 -3.93 -10.86
CA THR A 13 9.03 -2.61 -10.68
C THR A 13 9.28 -1.94 -12.03
N VAL A 14 9.87 -2.65 -12.99
CA VAL A 14 10.17 -2.12 -14.33
C VAL A 14 8.89 -1.79 -15.08
N THR A 15 7.91 -2.69 -15.07
CA THR A 15 6.61 -2.45 -15.72
C THR A 15 5.88 -1.25 -15.09
N ALA A 16 5.86 -1.14 -13.77
CA ALA A 16 5.26 0.00 -13.08
C ALA A 16 6.00 1.31 -13.39
N PHE A 17 7.34 1.31 -13.41
CA PHE A 17 8.13 2.47 -13.75
C PHE A 17 7.85 2.96 -15.19
N LEU A 18 7.85 2.04 -16.17
CA LEU A 18 7.51 2.36 -17.57
C LEU A 18 6.07 2.88 -17.70
N GLY A 19 5.12 2.28 -16.96
CA GLY A 19 3.74 2.75 -16.90
C GLY A 19 3.63 4.17 -16.33
N GLY A 20 4.39 4.46 -15.28
CA GLY A 20 4.48 5.80 -14.68
C GLY A 20 5.10 6.84 -15.61
N LEU A 21 6.12 6.47 -16.40
CA LEU A 21 6.69 7.35 -17.44
C LEU A 21 5.65 7.65 -18.53
N ALA A 22 4.94 6.63 -19.01
CA ALA A 22 3.88 6.81 -20.02
C ALA A 22 2.78 7.75 -19.51
N GLU A 23 2.39 7.62 -18.24
CA GLU A 23 1.44 8.53 -17.61
C GLU A 23 1.99 9.96 -17.50
N ALA A 24 3.23 10.14 -17.06
CA ALA A 24 3.83 11.46 -16.93
C ALA A 24 3.87 12.18 -18.29
N LEU A 25 4.32 11.48 -19.34
CA LEU A 25 4.30 11.97 -20.71
C LEU A 25 2.89 12.30 -21.19
N PHE A 26 1.90 11.46 -20.85
CA PHE A 26 0.50 11.71 -21.18
C PHE A 26 0.01 13.01 -20.53
N LEU A 27 0.24 13.21 -19.24
CA LEU A 27 -0.20 14.42 -18.52
C LEU A 27 0.39 15.68 -19.17
N ILE A 28 1.70 15.67 -19.45
CA ILE A 28 2.38 16.80 -20.10
C ILE A 28 1.80 17.07 -21.49
N THR A 29 1.63 16.01 -22.28
CA THR A 29 1.11 16.09 -23.66
C THR A 29 -0.33 16.61 -23.66
N ALA A 30 -1.18 16.10 -22.78
CA ALA A 30 -2.58 16.51 -22.64
C ALA A 30 -2.68 17.99 -22.24
N THR A 31 -1.87 18.45 -21.26
CA THR A 31 -1.89 19.86 -20.88
C THR A 31 -1.43 20.77 -22.01
N ARG A 32 -0.32 20.44 -22.68
CA ARG A 32 0.18 21.23 -23.81
C ARG A 32 -0.80 21.27 -24.99
N ALA A 33 -1.45 20.16 -25.29
CA ALA A 33 -2.50 20.10 -26.30
C ALA A 33 -3.68 21.01 -25.94
N GLY A 34 -4.15 20.96 -24.68
CA GLY A 34 -5.22 21.83 -24.19
C GLY A 34 -4.90 23.32 -24.38
N PHE A 35 -3.71 23.76 -23.96
CA PHE A 35 -3.28 25.15 -24.15
C PHE A 35 -3.07 25.55 -25.61
N ALA A 36 -2.65 24.63 -26.49
CA ALA A 36 -2.52 24.94 -27.90
C ALA A 36 -3.88 25.15 -28.57
N ILE A 37 -4.88 24.34 -28.19
CA ILE A 37 -6.26 24.49 -28.64
C ILE A 37 -6.84 25.84 -28.19
N THR A 38 -6.66 26.22 -26.91
CA THR A 38 -7.17 27.50 -26.40
C THR A 38 -6.49 28.72 -27.01
N ASN A 39 -5.20 28.61 -27.37
CA ASN A 39 -4.43 29.71 -27.97
C ASN A 39 -4.47 29.71 -29.51
N GLY A 40 -5.30 28.87 -30.15
CA GLY A 40 -5.43 28.81 -31.61
C GLY A 40 -4.17 28.34 -32.36
N LYS A 41 -3.24 27.63 -31.68
CA LYS A 41 -1.99 27.17 -32.30
C LYS A 41 -2.17 25.82 -32.99
N ALA A 42 -1.83 25.76 -34.29
CA ALA A 42 -1.94 24.53 -35.10
C ALA A 42 -0.87 23.46 -34.77
N ARG A 43 0.22 23.84 -34.11
CA ARG A 43 1.32 22.96 -33.73
C ARG A 43 1.62 23.04 -32.25
N VAL A 44 1.87 21.88 -31.65
CA VAL A 44 2.21 21.71 -30.23
C VAL A 44 3.62 21.18 -30.15
N GLY A 45 4.47 21.86 -29.36
CA GLY A 45 5.75 21.29 -28.97
C GLY A 45 5.52 20.10 -28.04
N VAL A 46 5.73 18.89 -28.55
CA VAL A 46 5.89 17.66 -27.78
C VAL A 46 7.23 17.73 -27.03
N VAL A 47 7.42 16.85 -26.05
CA VAL A 47 8.65 16.72 -25.25
C VAL A 47 9.87 16.58 -26.21
N PHE A 48 11.03 17.16 -25.84
CA PHE A 48 12.28 17.16 -26.63
C PHE A 48 12.32 18.01 -27.92
N GLY A 49 11.45 19.00 -28.09
CA GLY A 49 11.54 19.97 -29.20
C GLY A 49 10.87 19.53 -30.51
N TRP A 50 10.16 18.41 -30.48
CA TRP A 50 9.38 17.92 -31.62
C TRP A 50 8.06 18.66 -31.68
N SER A 51 7.69 19.23 -32.83
CA SER A 51 6.36 19.85 -32.99
C SER A 51 5.43 18.92 -33.76
N LEU A 52 4.33 18.49 -33.15
CA LEU A 52 3.27 17.73 -33.83
C LEU A 52 2.07 18.63 -34.09
N SER A 53 1.22 18.25 -35.05
CA SER A 53 -0.11 18.83 -35.18
C SER A 53 -0.95 18.51 -33.94
N VAL A 54 -1.99 19.30 -33.67
CA VAL A 54 -2.91 19.04 -32.55
C VAL A 54 -3.52 17.63 -32.65
N HIS A 55 -3.94 17.22 -33.85
CA HIS A 55 -4.45 15.88 -34.12
C HIS A 55 -3.42 14.78 -33.81
N GLY A 56 -2.18 14.93 -34.28
CA GLY A 56 -1.11 13.97 -34.00
C GLY A 56 -0.77 13.89 -32.50
N THR A 57 -0.85 15.01 -31.79
CA THR A 57 -0.62 15.08 -30.33
C THR A 57 -1.71 14.32 -29.56
N LEU A 58 -2.98 14.42 -29.99
CA LEU A 58 -4.09 13.68 -29.40
C LEU A 58 -3.96 12.16 -29.64
N LEU A 59 -3.64 11.74 -30.86
CA LEU A 59 -3.40 10.32 -31.16
C LEU A 59 -2.23 9.75 -30.34
N PHE A 60 -1.15 10.51 -30.20
CA PHE A 60 -0.03 10.13 -29.36
C PHE A 60 -0.42 10.00 -27.87
N ALA A 61 -1.24 10.94 -27.36
CA ALA A 61 -1.76 10.86 -25.99
C ALA A 61 -2.63 9.62 -25.76
N VAL A 62 -3.50 9.27 -26.73
CA VAL A 62 -4.30 8.03 -26.69
C VAL A 62 -3.39 6.80 -26.67
N GLY A 63 -2.34 6.78 -27.51
CA GLY A 63 -1.34 5.72 -27.52
C GLY A 63 -0.64 5.54 -26.16
N LEU A 64 -0.26 6.64 -25.51
CA LEU A 64 0.34 6.61 -24.17
C LEU A 64 -0.62 6.06 -23.11
N VAL A 65 -1.91 6.42 -23.16
CA VAL A 65 -2.92 5.87 -22.26
C VAL A 65 -3.09 4.36 -22.49
N ALA A 66 -3.14 3.90 -23.74
CA ALA A 66 -3.25 2.49 -24.05
C ALA A 66 -2.03 1.69 -23.53
N VAL A 67 -0.81 2.18 -23.79
CA VAL A 67 0.43 1.57 -23.27
C VAL A 67 0.41 1.52 -21.74
N ARG A 68 0.04 2.62 -21.08
CA ARG A 68 -0.09 2.67 -19.62
C ARG A 68 -1.10 1.64 -19.11
N MET A 69 -2.27 1.52 -19.74
CA MET A 69 -3.31 0.55 -19.33
C MET A 69 -2.80 -0.88 -19.43
N ILE A 70 -2.12 -1.22 -20.53
CA ILE A 70 -1.53 -2.55 -20.73
C ILE A 70 -0.48 -2.84 -19.65
N LEU A 71 0.45 -1.89 -19.41
CA LEU A 71 1.49 -2.04 -18.39
C LEU A 71 0.92 -2.16 -16.97
N ALA A 72 -0.08 -1.33 -16.63
CA ALA A 72 -0.75 -1.40 -15.33
C ALA A 72 -1.50 -2.71 -15.15
N GLY A 73 -2.19 -3.19 -16.19
CA GLY A 73 -2.87 -4.49 -16.20
C GLY A 73 -1.89 -5.64 -16.00
N TYR A 74 -0.76 -5.63 -16.71
CA TYR A 74 0.28 -6.66 -16.58
C TYR A 74 0.94 -6.63 -15.19
N ALA A 75 1.25 -5.45 -14.64
CA ALA A 75 1.80 -5.32 -13.29
C ALA A 75 0.81 -5.85 -12.23
N SER A 76 -0.49 -5.54 -12.38
CA SER A 76 -1.55 -6.04 -11.49
C SER A 76 -1.68 -7.57 -11.57
N TRP A 77 -1.73 -8.11 -12.79
CA TRP A 77 -1.78 -9.56 -13.03
C TRP A 77 -0.58 -10.28 -12.42
N ARG A 78 0.64 -9.76 -12.61
CA ARG A 78 1.86 -10.30 -11.99
C ARG A 78 1.81 -10.24 -10.47
N SER A 79 1.33 -9.13 -9.91
CA SER A 79 1.19 -8.95 -8.46
C SER A 79 0.26 -10.00 -7.85
N ALA A 80 -0.87 -10.27 -8.51
CA ALA A 80 -1.82 -11.32 -8.09
C ALA A 80 -1.19 -12.72 -8.13
N HIS A 81 -0.41 -13.05 -9.17
CA HIS A 81 0.26 -14.34 -9.28
C HIS A 81 1.36 -14.52 -8.22
N VAL A 82 2.11 -13.46 -7.90
CA VAL A 82 3.10 -13.49 -6.82
C VAL A 82 2.42 -13.73 -5.48
N ALA A 83 1.32 -13.01 -5.19
CA ALA A 83 0.57 -13.21 -3.95
C ALA A 83 0.01 -14.64 -3.84
N ALA A 84 -0.62 -15.15 -4.90
CA ALA A 84 -1.15 -16.51 -4.94
C ALA A 84 -0.06 -17.57 -4.79
N GLY A 85 1.08 -17.38 -5.45
CA GLY A 85 2.24 -18.27 -5.35
C GLY A 85 2.81 -18.33 -3.93
N VAL A 86 3.01 -17.16 -3.29
CA VAL A 86 3.53 -17.12 -1.91
C VAL A 86 2.57 -17.83 -0.94
N VAL A 87 1.26 -17.66 -1.11
CA VAL A 87 0.26 -18.36 -0.30
C VAL A 87 0.34 -19.88 -0.51
N ALA A 88 0.45 -20.33 -1.75
CA ALA A 88 0.60 -21.75 -2.08
C ALA A 88 1.88 -22.34 -1.46
N ASP A 89 3.00 -21.64 -1.58
CA ASP A 89 4.29 -22.04 -0.99
C ASP A 89 4.22 -22.13 0.53
N ILE A 90 3.59 -21.15 1.19
CA ILE A 90 3.40 -21.15 2.65
C ILE A 90 2.54 -22.35 3.06
N ARG A 91 1.41 -22.58 2.40
CA ARG A 91 0.53 -23.71 2.70
C ARG A 91 1.24 -25.05 2.50
N HIS A 92 1.96 -25.21 1.39
CA HIS A 92 2.73 -26.43 1.12
C HIS A 92 3.78 -26.68 2.21
N ARG A 93 4.56 -25.65 2.58
CA ARG A 93 5.59 -25.76 3.62
C ARG A 93 5.00 -26.08 4.99
N LEU A 94 3.91 -25.43 5.38
CA LEU A 94 3.24 -25.69 6.65
C LEU A 94 2.64 -27.09 6.70
N SER A 95 1.97 -27.53 5.63
CA SER A 95 1.42 -28.89 5.52
C SER A 95 2.53 -29.95 5.57
N GLN A 96 3.61 -29.76 4.81
CA GLN A 96 4.74 -30.69 4.80
C GLN A 96 5.45 -30.74 6.16
N ALA A 97 5.75 -29.59 6.77
CA ALA A 97 6.38 -29.53 8.08
C ALA A 97 5.52 -30.18 9.17
N PHE A 98 4.18 -30.01 9.10
CA PHE A 98 3.27 -30.69 10.01
C PHE A 98 3.30 -32.21 9.82
N LEU A 99 3.21 -32.69 8.57
CA LEU A 99 3.20 -34.14 8.26
C LEU A 99 4.52 -34.84 8.58
N GLU A 100 5.66 -34.14 8.44
CA GLU A 100 7.00 -34.68 8.73
C GLU A 100 7.42 -34.52 10.20
N SER A 101 6.65 -33.78 11.01
CA SER A 101 6.96 -33.57 12.42
C SER A 101 6.77 -34.84 13.27
N ALA A 102 7.55 -34.96 14.35
CA ALA A 102 7.45 -36.07 15.28
C ALA A 102 6.05 -36.18 15.91
N TRP A 103 5.61 -37.40 16.23
CA TRP A 103 4.27 -37.67 16.74
C TRP A 103 3.94 -36.88 18.02
N GLU A 104 4.94 -36.62 18.86
CA GLU A 104 4.81 -35.82 20.07
C GLU A 104 4.42 -34.37 19.76
N VAL A 105 4.96 -33.81 18.66
CA VAL A 105 4.61 -32.48 18.17
C VAL A 105 3.23 -32.49 17.53
N GLN A 106 2.89 -33.52 16.76
CA GLN A 106 1.58 -33.67 16.13
C GLN A 106 0.46 -33.83 17.17
N GLN A 107 0.67 -34.62 18.23
CA GLN A 107 -0.29 -34.77 19.33
C GLN A 107 -0.35 -33.55 20.25
N GLY A 108 0.76 -32.82 20.40
CA GLY A 108 0.78 -31.55 21.13
C GLY A 108 0.04 -30.42 20.42
N GLN A 109 -0.16 -30.53 19.09
CA GLN A 109 -0.92 -29.57 18.29
C GLN A 109 -2.43 -29.85 18.40
N ARG A 110 -3.17 -28.87 18.90
CA ARG A 110 -4.63 -28.99 19.14
C ARG A 110 -5.40 -29.08 17.82
N SER A 111 -6.55 -29.76 17.86
CA SER A 111 -7.49 -29.84 16.74
C SER A 111 -7.88 -28.43 16.25
N GLY A 112 -7.68 -28.15 14.95
CA GLY A 112 -7.97 -26.83 14.33
C GLY A 112 -6.79 -25.86 14.23
N SER A 113 -5.66 -26.11 14.90
CA SER A 113 -4.45 -25.28 14.77
C SER A 113 -3.92 -25.24 13.33
N LEU A 114 -3.86 -26.41 12.67
CA LEU A 114 -3.48 -26.52 11.27
C LEU A 114 -4.46 -25.79 10.34
N GLN A 115 -5.76 -25.82 10.66
CA GLN A 115 -6.76 -25.07 9.91
C GLN A 115 -6.50 -23.56 10.04
N GLU A 116 -6.21 -23.06 11.24
CA GLU A 116 -5.89 -21.65 11.47
C GLU A 116 -4.60 -21.24 10.72
N LEU A 117 -3.53 -22.03 10.83
CA LEU A 117 -2.26 -21.90 10.09
C LEU A 117 -2.46 -21.82 8.57
N LEU A 118 -3.22 -22.76 8.01
CA LEU A 118 -3.44 -22.86 6.57
C LEU A 118 -4.45 -21.84 6.03
N THR A 119 -5.33 -21.29 6.85
CA THR A 119 -6.37 -20.35 6.41
C THR A 119 -6.02 -18.92 6.80
N THR A 120 -6.15 -18.57 8.08
CA THR A 120 -5.98 -17.23 8.64
C THR A 120 -4.58 -16.67 8.38
N TYR A 121 -3.53 -17.43 8.68
CA TYR A 121 -2.16 -16.92 8.53
C TYR A 121 -1.72 -16.86 7.07
N SER A 122 -2.14 -17.82 6.25
CA SER A 122 -1.94 -17.74 4.80
C SER A 122 -2.59 -16.48 4.18
N SER A 123 -3.77 -16.10 4.67
CA SER A 123 -4.48 -14.88 4.24
C SER A 123 -3.78 -13.60 4.69
N GLN A 124 -3.28 -13.57 5.94
CA GLN A 124 -2.47 -12.45 6.44
C GLN A 124 -1.17 -12.30 5.67
N ALA A 125 -0.49 -13.41 5.33
CA ALA A 125 0.69 -13.39 4.48
C ALA A 125 0.38 -12.86 3.08
N SER A 126 -0.74 -13.28 2.47
CA SER A 126 -1.23 -12.73 1.19
C SER A 126 -1.42 -11.21 1.26
N THR A 127 -2.05 -10.72 2.33
CA THR A 127 -2.29 -9.29 2.56
C THR A 127 -0.99 -8.52 2.69
N LEU A 128 0.01 -9.07 3.40
CA LEU A 128 1.33 -8.47 3.52
C LEU A 128 2.03 -8.40 2.16
N VAL A 129 2.06 -9.51 1.40
CA VAL A 129 2.67 -9.54 0.06
C VAL A 129 1.99 -8.57 -0.89
N GLY A 130 0.65 -8.48 -0.84
CA GLY A 130 -0.12 -7.49 -1.58
C GLY A 130 0.27 -6.06 -1.22
N SER A 131 0.39 -5.75 0.07
CA SER A 131 0.81 -4.42 0.54
C SER A 131 2.23 -4.07 0.12
N VAL A 132 3.18 -5.01 0.20
CA VAL A 132 4.57 -4.81 -0.27
C VAL A 132 4.61 -4.58 -1.77
N THR A 133 3.87 -5.38 -2.54
CA THR A 133 3.84 -5.26 -4.00
C THR A 133 3.20 -3.94 -4.42
N GLN A 134 2.13 -3.54 -3.76
CA GLN A 134 1.50 -2.23 -3.96
C GLN A 134 2.46 -1.08 -3.63
N ALA A 135 3.25 -1.19 -2.56
CA ALA A 135 4.28 -0.20 -2.23
C ALA A 135 5.35 -0.10 -3.33
N VAL A 136 5.79 -1.23 -3.89
CA VAL A 136 6.74 -1.28 -5.01
C VAL A 136 6.16 -0.61 -6.25
N VAL A 137 4.95 -0.99 -6.67
CA VAL A 137 4.28 -0.43 -7.86
C VAL A 137 4.09 1.08 -7.71
N THR A 138 3.58 1.50 -6.56
CA THR A 138 3.27 2.91 -6.31
C THR A 138 4.55 3.73 -6.16
N GLY A 139 5.58 3.18 -5.51
CA GLY A 139 6.90 3.79 -5.41
C GLY A 139 7.57 3.95 -6.77
N ALA A 140 7.51 2.94 -7.64
CA ALA A 140 8.05 3.01 -9.00
C ALA A 140 7.34 4.08 -9.84
N ASN A 141 6.00 4.16 -9.77
CA ASN A 141 5.22 5.21 -10.43
C ASN A 141 5.59 6.61 -9.92
N LEU A 142 5.76 6.76 -8.60
CA LEU A 142 6.17 8.02 -8.00
C LEU A 142 7.56 8.44 -8.50
N VAL A 143 8.54 7.53 -8.50
CA VAL A 143 9.90 7.81 -9.01
C VAL A 143 9.86 8.20 -10.49
N ALA A 144 9.05 7.52 -11.31
CA ALA A 144 8.88 7.85 -12.72
C ALA A 144 8.31 9.28 -12.92
N LEU A 145 7.27 9.63 -12.15
CA LEU A 145 6.67 10.98 -12.19
C LEU A 145 7.65 12.06 -11.72
N LEU A 146 8.36 11.82 -10.62
CA LEU A 146 9.37 12.73 -10.10
C LEU A 146 10.51 12.93 -11.11
N GLY A 147 11.03 11.84 -11.68
CA GLY A 147 12.08 11.88 -12.69
C GLY A 147 11.65 12.67 -13.93
N THR A 148 10.42 12.46 -14.40
CA THR A 148 9.87 13.21 -15.53
C THR A 148 9.68 14.69 -15.18
N ALA A 149 9.20 15.00 -13.96
CA ALA A 149 9.05 16.38 -13.51
C ALA A 149 10.39 17.13 -13.50
N VAL A 150 11.47 16.49 -13.00
CA VAL A 150 12.83 17.06 -12.99
C VAL A 150 13.31 17.34 -14.41
N ALA A 151 13.07 16.43 -15.36
CA ALA A 151 13.48 16.60 -16.75
C ALA A 151 12.74 17.74 -17.47
N VAL A 152 11.50 18.04 -17.07
CA VAL A 152 10.64 19.01 -17.76
C VAL A 152 10.73 20.40 -17.14
N GLN A 153 10.68 20.49 -15.81
CA GLN A 153 10.71 21.75 -15.08
C GLN A 153 11.44 21.56 -13.72
N PRO A 154 12.78 21.72 -13.68
CA PRO A 154 13.59 21.45 -12.50
C PRO A 154 13.11 22.19 -11.23
N VAL A 155 12.69 23.46 -11.36
CA VAL A 155 12.21 24.28 -10.25
C VAL A 155 10.89 23.74 -9.69
N GLY A 156 9.93 23.39 -10.55
CA GLY A 156 8.65 22.82 -10.14
C GLY A 156 8.82 21.44 -9.50
N ALA A 157 9.78 20.66 -10.02
CA ALA A 157 10.14 19.37 -9.45
C ALA A 157 10.73 19.50 -8.05
N LEU A 158 11.55 20.53 -7.77
CA LEU A 158 12.10 20.78 -6.45
C LEU A 158 11.00 21.03 -5.42
N VAL A 159 10.01 21.87 -5.75
CA VAL A 159 8.85 22.12 -4.87
C VAL A 159 8.09 20.82 -4.59
N LEU A 160 7.89 19.99 -5.62
CA LEU A 160 7.18 18.72 -5.51
C LEU A 160 7.95 17.70 -4.64
N VAL A 161 9.25 17.56 -4.86
CA VAL A 161 10.13 16.69 -4.06
C VAL A 161 10.16 17.13 -2.59
N VAL A 162 10.29 18.43 -2.32
CA VAL A 162 10.23 18.98 -0.96
C VAL A 162 8.87 18.68 -0.33
N SER A 163 7.77 18.89 -1.06
CA SER A 163 6.41 18.66 -0.57
C SER A 163 6.20 17.19 -0.18
N VAL A 164 6.55 16.25 -1.05
CA VAL A 164 6.44 14.81 -0.77
C VAL A 164 7.33 14.40 0.41
N THR A 165 8.53 14.97 0.50
CA THR A 165 9.46 14.68 1.61
C THR A 165 8.92 15.19 2.94
N VAL A 166 8.45 16.44 3.00
CA VAL A 166 7.86 17.04 4.20
C VAL A 166 6.63 16.26 4.64
N LEU A 167 5.73 15.93 3.71
CA LEU A 167 4.56 15.09 3.99
C LEU A 167 4.96 13.72 4.55
N GLY A 168 5.96 13.08 3.94
CA GLY A 168 6.48 11.80 4.41
C GLY A 168 7.04 11.86 5.83
N LEU A 169 7.72 12.96 6.18
CA LEU A 169 8.26 13.20 7.52
C LEU A 169 7.16 13.46 8.55
N LEU A 170 6.17 14.30 8.22
CA LEU A 170 5.03 14.61 9.09
C LEU A 170 4.18 13.38 9.41
N LEU A 171 4.19 12.36 8.54
CA LEU A 171 3.44 11.12 8.73
C LEU A 171 4.21 10.01 9.45
N ARG A 172 5.50 10.20 9.75
CA ARG A 172 6.29 9.27 10.58
C ARG A 172 5.64 8.96 11.94
N PRO A 173 5.18 9.93 12.75
CA PRO A 173 4.55 9.63 14.04
C PRO A 173 3.31 8.76 13.89
N LEU A 174 2.51 9.00 12.85
CA LEU A 174 1.32 8.19 12.58
C LEU A 174 1.68 6.73 12.27
N ARG A 175 2.74 6.49 11.49
CA ARG A 175 3.24 5.13 11.21
C ARG A 175 3.66 4.41 12.48
N ALA A 176 4.40 5.08 13.36
CA ALA A 176 4.82 4.52 14.64
C ALA A 176 3.62 4.20 15.55
N PHE A 177 2.64 5.10 15.58
CA PHE A 177 1.40 4.93 16.33
C PHE A 177 0.60 3.72 15.84
N VAL A 178 0.40 3.57 14.53
CA VAL A 178 -0.28 2.41 13.94
C VAL A 178 0.47 1.12 14.28
N ARG A 179 1.80 1.08 14.16
CA ARG A 179 2.59 -0.11 14.50
C ARG A 179 2.44 -0.51 15.96
N SER A 180 2.43 0.45 16.88
CA SER A 180 2.22 0.20 18.31
C SER A 180 0.81 -0.36 18.59
N ARG A 181 -0.22 0.25 17.99
CA ARG A 181 -1.61 -0.23 18.12
C ARG A 181 -1.83 -1.60 17.46
N ALA A 182 -1.14 -1.88 16.36
CA ALA A 182 -1.18 -3.17 15.68
C ALA A 182 -0.62 -4.29 16.59
N ARG A 183 0.49 -4.04 17.28
CA ARG A 183 1.03 -4.98 18.29
C ARG A 183 0.05 -5.22 19.42
N ALA A 184 -0.53 -4.16 19.99
CA ALA A 184 -1.52 -4.30 21.06
C ALA A 184 -2.76 -5.08 20.60
N SER A 185 -3.23 -4.85 19.37
CA SER A 185 -4.35 -5.57 18.79
C SER A 185 -4.03 -7.03 18.49
N ALA A 186 -2.82 -7.34 18.02
CA ALA A 186 -2.36 -8.72 17.81
C ALA A 186 -2.31 -9.48 19.15
N ALA A 187 -1.73 -8.87 20.19
CA ALA A 187 -1.67 -9.45 21.53
C ALA A 187 -3.07 -9.72 22.11
N ALA A 188 -4.00 -8.75 22.03
CA ALA A 188 -5.37 -8.94 22.50
C ALA A 188 -6.16 -9.98 21.70
N GLY A 189 -5.89 -10.11 20.40
CA GLY A 189 -6.45 -11.18 19.56
C GLY A 189 -5.98 -12.56 20.00
N MET A 190 -4.69 -12.69 20.35
CA MET A 190 -4.12 -13.92 20.89
C MET A 190 -4.69 -14.27 22.28
N ASP A 191 -4.83 -13.31 23.19
CA ASP A 191 -5.46 -13.52 24.50
C ASP A 191 -6.89 -14.06 24.37
N PHE A 192 -7.64 -13.54 23.38
CA PHE A 192 -8.96 -14.04 23.06
C PHE A 192 -8.93 -15.48 22.53
N ALA A 193 -8.04 -15.79 21.58
CA ALA A 193 -7.88 -17.15 21.06
C ALA A 193 -7.52 -18.16 22.16
N VAL A 194 -6.60 -17.81 23.06
CA VAL A 194 -6.23 -18.64 24.22
C VAL A 194 -7.43 -18.86 25.15
N SER A 195 -8.19 -17.80 25.45
CA SER A 195 -9.36 -17.91 26.33
C SER A 195 -10.46 -18.81 25.75
N VAL A 196 -10.69 -18.74 24.44
CA VAL A 196 -11.64 -19.62 23.74
C VAL A 196 -11.15 -21.07 23.77
N ASN A 197 -9.85 -21.26 23.57
CA ASN A 197 -9.22 -22.57 23.53
C ASN A 197 -9.24 -23.28 24.91
N GLU A 198 -8.93 -22.57 26.00
CA GLU A 198 -9.06 -23.08 27.38
C GLU A 198 -10.49 -23.56 27.68
N ILE A 199 -11.52 -22.83 27.21
CA ILE A 199 -12.92 -23.21 27.40
C ILE A 199 -13.32 -24.42 26.58
N SER A 200 -12.77 -24.54 25.37
CA SER A 200 -13.02 -25.71 24.53
C SER A 200 -12.43 -26.98 25.14
N GLU A 201 -11.27 -26.89 25.78
CA GLU A 201 -10.62 -28.03 26.44
C GLU A 201 -11.29 -28.39 27.77
N LEU A 202 -11.64 -27.38 28.57
CA LEU A 202 -12.24 -27.58 29.89
C LEU A 202 -13.76 -27.73 29.85
N GLY A 203 -14.34 -28.04 28.68
CA GLY A 203 -15.79 -27.99 28.47
C GLY A 203 -16.59 -28.89 29.43
N LEU A 204 -16.04 -30.08 29.74
CA LEU A 204 -16.64 -31.04 30.68
C LEU A 204 -16.53 -30.54 32.13
N GLU A 205 -15.37 -30.03 32.53
CA GLU A 205 -15.11 -29.48 33.85
C GLU A 205 -15.99 -28.26 34.12
N LEU A 206 -16.12 -27.37 33.13
CA LEU A 206 -17.01 -26.21 33.23
C LEU A 206 -18.47 -26.63 33.47
N HIS A 207 -18.89 -27.75 32.88
CA HIS A 207 -20.24 -28.29 33.05
C HIS A 207 -20.41 -28.98 34.41
N VAL A 208 -19.47 -29.86 34.79
CA VAL A 208 -19.49 -30.62 36.04
C VAL A 208 -19.44 -29.67 37.25
N PHE A 209 -18.56 -28.66 37.22
CA PHE A 209 -18.39 -27.72 38.32
C PHE A 209 -19.36 -26.53 38.28
N HIS A 210 -20.26 -26.46 37.29
CA HIS A 210 -21.26 -25.39 37.16
C HIS A 210 -20.66 -23.96 37.16
N VAL A 211 -19.48 -23.79 36.53
CA VAL A 211 -18.73 -22.51 36.50
C VAL A 211 -18.81 -21.79 35.14
N GLN A 212 -19.84 -22.07 34.34
CA GLN A 212 -20.01 -21.53 32.99
C GLN A 212 -20.08 -19.99 32.97
N GLU A 213 -20.70 -19.36 33.98
CA GLU A 213 -20.78 -17.89 34.07
C GLU A 213 -19.40 -17.25 34.30
N ASN A 214 -18.51 -17.90 35.06
CA ASN A 214 -17.15 -17.41 35.25
C ASN A 214 -16.33 -17.50 33.96
N ALA A 215 -16.49 -18.60 33.22
CA ALA A 215 -15.89 -18.76 31.89
C ALA A 215 -16.43 -17.71 30.90
N ARG A 216 -17.75 -17.48 30.90
CA ARG A 216 -18.41 -16.45 30.11
C ARG A 216 -17.86 -15.06 30.43
N ALA A 217 -17.70 -14.72 31.71
CA ALA A 217 -17.14 -13.43 32.13
C ALA A 217 -15.65 -13.29 31.72
N ARG A 218 -14.85 -14.37 31.77
CA ARG A 218 -13.45 -14.36 31.30
C ARG A 218 -13.37 -14.08 29.80
N VAL A 219 -14.15 -14.78 28.97
CA VAL A 219 -14.22 -14.53 27.52
C VAL A 219 -14.77 -13.15 27.22
N GLY A 220 -15.81 -12.71 27.92
CA GLY A 220 -16.36 -11.36 27.75
C GLY A 220 -15.31 -10.27 27.95
N ARG A 221 -14.43 -10.42 28.96
CA ARG A 221 -13.30 -9.50 29.17
C ARG A 221 -12.24 -9.56 28.06
N ALA A 222 -11.99 -10.74 27.47
CA ALA A 222 -11.08 -10.89 26.35
C ALA A 222 -11.65 -10.27 25.06
N ILE A 223 -12.93 -10.52 24.76
CA ILE A 223 -13.66 -9.91 23.64
C ILE A 223 -13.63 -8.39 23.74
N GLU A 224 -13.93 -7.83 24.91
CA GLU A 224 -13.98 -6.38 25.09
C GLU A 224 -12.60 -5.73 24.94
N ARG A 225 -11.54 -6.40 25.39
CA ARG A 225 -10.15 -5.97 25.15
C ARG A 225 -9.82 -5.98 23.67
N ALA A 226 -10.08 -7.08 22.97
CA ALA A 226 -9.86 -7.22 21.53
C ALA A 226 -10.65 -6.16 20.73
N ARG A 227 -11.91 -5.90 21.11
CA ARG A 227 -12.76 -4.87 20.50
C ARG A 227 -12.13 -3.48 20.64
N LYS A 228 -11.70 -3.09 21.84
CA LYS A 228 -11.08 -1.78 22.09
C LYS A 228 -9.78 -1.61 21.31
N THR A 229 -8.89 -2.59 21.36
CA THR A 229 -7.61 -2.51 20.64
C THR A 229 -7.83 -2.45 19.14
N TRP A 230 -8.72 -3.28 18.59
CA TRP A 230 -9.07 -3.30 17.17
C TRP A 230 -9.70 -1.99 16.71
N ALA A 231 -10.66 -1.45 17.47
CA ALA A 231 -11.30 -0.18 17.15
C ALA A 231 -10.28 0.96 17.10
N THR A 232 -9.34 1.02 18.05
CA THR A 232 -8.31 2.07 18.04
C THR A 232 -7.29 1.91 16.92
N LEU A 233 -6.96 0.67 16.53
CA LEU A 233 -6.14 0.41 15.36
C LEU A 233 -6.85 0.87 14.09
N GLN A 234 -8.14 0.52 13.92
CA GLN A 234 -8.89 0.92 12.72
C GLN A 234 -9.19 2.40 12.63
N PHE A 235 -9.35 3.07 13.76
CA PHE A 235 -9.38 4.53 13.77
C PHE A 235 -8.03 5.11 13.29
N ALA A 236 -6.91 4.60 13.80
CA ALA A 236 -5.58 5.09 13.42
C ALA A 236 -5.24 4.84 11.94
N THR A 237 -5.58 3.67 11.39
CA THR A 237 -5.39 3.35 9.98
C THR A 237 -6.32 4.19 9.10
N GLY A 238 -7.58 4.34 9.49
CA GLY A 238 -8.58 5.16 8.79
C GLY A 238 -8.21 6.65 8.73
N LEU A 239 -7.59 7.18 9.78
CA LEU A 239 -7.16 8.58 9.84
C LEU A 239 -5.99 8.91 8.88
N SER A 240 -5.23 7.89 8.44
CA SER A 240 -4.07 8.10 7.57
C SER A 240 -4.43 8.73 6.23
N THR A 241 -5.57 8.35 5.63
CA THR A 241 -5.97 8.90 4.32
C THR A 241 -6.39 10.37 4.43
N PRO A 242 -7.35 10.76 5.30
CA PRO A 242 -7.74 12.16 5.46
C PRO A 242 -6.58 13.07 5.90
N VAL A 243 -5.69 12.62 6.79
CA VAL A 243 -4.54 13.43 7.22
C VAL A 243 -3.56 13.63 6.07
N TYR A 244 -3.28 12.60 5.28
CA TYR A 244 -2.45 12.75 4.08
C TYR A 244 -3.08 13.76 3.11
N THR A 245 -4.36 13.57 2.75
CA THR A 245 -5.06 14.42 1.78
C THR A 245 -5.21 15.87 2.27
N GLY A 246 -5.45 16.08 3.57
CA GLY A 246 -5.51 17.43 4.16
C GLY A 246 -4.16 18.14 4.10
N LEU A 247 -3.07 17.49 4.53
CA LEU A 247 -1.72 18.06 4.45
C LEU A 247 -1.30 18.29 2.99
N ALA A 248 -1.66 17.37 2.09
CA ALA A 248 -1.49 17.46 0.66
C ALA A 248 -2.15 18.73 0.08
N TYR A 249 -3.41 19.00 0.41
CA TYR A 249 -4.11 20.21 -0.03
C TYR A 249 -3.48 21.48 0.54
N LEU A 250 -3.08 21.47 1.83
CA LEU A 250 -2.33 22.60 2.42
C LEU A 250 -1.00 22.85 1.68
N ALA A 251 -0.28 21.78 1.29
CA ALA A 251 0.95 21.89 0.52
C ALA A 251 0.70 22.49 -0.88
N ILE A 252 -0.37 22.07 -1.58
CA ILE A 252 -0.76 22.65 -2.87
C ILE A 252 -1.09 24.13 -2.72
N VAL A 253 -1.91 24.51 -1.74
CA VAL A 253 -2.29 25.91 -1.49
C VAL A 253 -1.07 26.74 -1.13
N GLY A 254 -0.17 26.23 -0.29
CA GLY A 254 1.09 26.88 0.06
C GLY A 254 2.00 27.08 -1.15
N ALA A 255 2.15 26.05 -1.99
CA ALA A 255 2.93 26.14 -3.23
C ALA A 255 2.35 27.20 -4.19
N LEU A 256 1.04 27.26 -4.34
CA LEU A 256 0.36 28.30 -5.12
C LEU A 256 0.60 29.70 -4.56
N GLY A 257 0.54 29.87 -3.23
CA GLY A 257 0.83 31.15 -2.57
C GLY A 257 2.25 31.65 -2.85
N VAL A 258 3.24 30.76 -2.80
CA VAL A 258 4.64 31.09 -3.13
C VAL A 258 4.78 31.51 -4.60
N VAL A 259 4.16 30.77 -5.52
CA VAL A 259 4.21 31.11 -6.95
C VAL A 259 3.51 32.44 -7.25
N ALA A 260 2.36 32.70 -6.63
CA ALA A 260 1.62 33.94 -6.82
C ALA A 260 2.47 35.16 -6.41
N ALA A 261 3.21 35.05 -5.30
CA ALA A 261 4.13 36.09 -4.85
C ALA A 261 5.37 36.25 -5.75
N ALA A 262 5.77 35.20 -6.49
CA ALA A 262 7.00 35.19 -7.28
C ALA A 262 6.89 35.83 -8.68
N HIS A 263 5.68 36.16 -9.17
CA HIS A 263 5.37 36.86 -10.44
C HIS A 263 6.04 36.34 -11.75
N THR A 264 6.78 35.22 -11.72
CA THR A 264 7.73 34.84 -12.79
C THR A 264 7.31 33.62 -13.62
N THR A 265 6.11 33.07 -13.48
CA THR A 265 5.75 31.78 -14.10
C THR A 265 4.62 31.88 -15.13
N SER A 266 4.83 31.31 -16.32
CA SER A 266 3.80 31.21 -17.37
C SER A 266 2.69 30.23 -16.98
N VAL A 267 1.43 30.64 -17.20
CA VAL A 267 0.21 29.90 -16.82
C VAL A 267 0.18 28.46 -17.38
N THR A 268 0.78 28.25 -18.54
CA THR A 268 0.89 26.93 -19.19
C THR A 268 1.78 25.95 -18.43
N ALA A 269 2.94 26.40 -17.92
CA ALA A 269 3.82 25.57 -17.11
C ALA A 269 3.17 25.21 -15.77
N LEU A 270 2.40 26.14 -15.21
CA LEU A 270 1.66 25.95 -13.98
C LEU A 270 0.59 24.86 -14.08
N GLY A 271 -0.24 24.86 -15.13
CA GLY A 271 -1.27 23.83 -15.30
C GLY A 271 -0.70 22.41 -15.40
N ALA A 272 0.41 22.24 -16.13
CA ALA A 272 1.05 20.93 -16.29
C ALA A 272 1.73 20.49 -14.98
N ALA A 273 2.43 21.41 -14.32
CA ALA A 273 3.07 21.15 -13.03
C ALA A 273 2.04 20.79 -11.95
N MET A 274 0.89 21.47 -11.90
CA MET A 274 -0.18 21.18 -10.94
C MET A 274 -0.80 19.80 -11.16
N LEU A 275 -1.04 19.39 -12.41
CA LEU A 275 -1.54 18.05 -12.71
C LEU A 275 -0.54 16.96 -12.31
N VAL A 276 0.74 17.16 -12.59
CA VAL A 276 1.81 16.25 -12.15
C VAL A 276 1.94 16.24 -10.63
N MET A 277 1.83 17.40 -9.96
CA MET A 277 1.81 17.51 -8.49
C MET A 277 0.65 16.72 -7.90
N LEU A 278 -0.59 17.00 -8.31
CA LEU A 278 -1.78 16.30 -7.81
C LEU A 278 -1.66 14.78 -8.01
N ARG A 279 -1.10 14.36 -9.16
CA ARG A 279 -0.91 12.94 -9.44
C ARG A 279 0.20 12.31 -8.60
N SER A 280 1.35 12.96 -8.46
CA SER A 280 2.44 12.51 -7.58
C SER A 280 1.97 12.39 -6.12
N LEU A 281 1.10 13.30 -5.69
CA LEU A 281 0.50 13.32 -4.37
C LEU A 281 -0.44 12.14 -4.18
N SER A 282 -1.23 11.81 -5.21
CA SER A 282 -2.08 10.60 -5.22
C SER A 282 -1.24 9.31 -5.10
N TYR A 283 -0.10 9.24 -5.80
CA TYR A 283 0.83 8.11 -5.65
C TYR A 283 1.48 8.09 -4.26
N GLY A 284 1.88 9.24 -3.70
CA GLY A 284 2.38 9.30 -2.33
C GLY A 284 1.33 8.84 -1.30
N GLN A 285 0.04 9.12 -1.53
CA GLN A 285 -1.06 8.65 -0.69
C GLN A 285 -1.20 7.12 -0.75
N ALA A 286 -1.20 6.56 -1.96
CA ALA A 286 -1.27 5.12 -2.14
C ALA A 286 -0.04 4.41 -1.54
N LEU A 287 1.14 5.03 -1.62
CA LEU A 287 2.38 4.49 -1.05
C LEU A 287 2.31 4.52 0.48
N GLN A 288 1.79 5.62 1.05
CA GLN A 288 1.52 5.72 2.48
C GLN A 288 0.53 4.64 2.94
N GLY A 289 -0.56 4.43 2.21
CA GLY A 289 -1.53 3.37 2.50
C GLY A 289 -0.89 1.98 2.51
N ALA A 290 -0.04 1.70 1.51
CA ALA A 290 0.69 0.44 1.44
C ALA A 290 1.67 0.24 2.61
N ILE A 291 2.41 1.29 3.02
CA ILE A 291 3.31 1.26 4.18
C ILE A 291 2.54 1.05 5.50
N ILE A 292 1.37 1.67 5.64
CA ILE A 292 0.47 1.48 6.78
C ILE A 292 -0.08 0.05 6.81
N GLY A 293 -0.47 -0.50 5.67
CA GLY A 293 -0.88 -1.91 5.55
C GLY A 293 0.22 -2.87 6.01
N VAL A 294 1.45 -2.68 5.54
CA VAL A 294 2.62 -3.44 6.01
C VAL A 294 2.80 -3.29 7.53
N SER A 295 2.76 -2.07 8.05
CA SER A 295 2.95 -1.80 9.49
C SER A 295 1.84 -2.40 10.37
N GLY A 296 0.64 -2.59 9.81
CA GLY A 296 -0.50 -3.21 10.47
C GLY A 296 -0.45 -4.74 10.49
N THR A 297 0.06 -5.38 9.42
CA THR A 297 0.05 -6.85 9.29
C THR A 297 1.33 -7.52 9.79
N VAL A 298 2.50 -6.85 9.70
CA VAL A 298 3.80 -7.43 10.11
C VAL A 298 3.81 -7.95 11.55
N PRO A 299 3.29 -7.24 12.57
CA PRO A 299 3.34 -7.71 13.96
C PRO A 299 2.66 -9.05 14.18
N ALA A 300 1.56 -9.34 13.47
CA ALA A 300 0.85 -10.60 13.61
C ALA A 300 1.66 -11.79 13.06
N ILE A 301 2.44 -11.56 12.00
CA ILE A 301 3.32 -12.57 11.42
C ILE A 301 4.58 -12.77 12.29
N GLU A 302 5.17 -11.68 12.80
CA GLU A 302 6.31 -11.74 13.74
C GLU A 302 5.95 -12.52 15.03
N GLU A 303 4.74 -12.31 15.56
CA GLU A 303 4.26 -13.02 16.75
C GLU A 303 4.05 -14.52 16.49
N LEU A 304 3.52 -14.88 15.31
CA LEU A 304 3.37 -16.28 14.92
C LEU A 304 4.74 -16.98 14.81
N GLN A 305 5.69 -16.37 14.10
CA GLN A 305 7.01 -16.97 13.91
C GLN A 305 7.69 -17.27 15.24
N ARG A 306 7.61 -16.35 16.20
CA ARG A 306 8.21 -16.52 17.53
C ARG A 306 7.61 -17.67 18.36
N ARG A 307 6.44 -18.19 17.99
CA ARG A 307 5.79 -19.33 18.68
C ARG A 307 5.99 -20.67 17.98
N LEU A 308 6.44 -20.65 16.73
CA LEU A 308 6.77 -21.85 15.96
C LEU A 308 8.24 -22.25 16.11
N GLU A 309 9.09 -21.33 16.56
CA GLU A 309 10.47 -21.56 17.05
C GLU A 309 10.45 -21.95 18.53
#